data_AF-A0A7V4LS61-F1
#
_entry.id   AF-A0A7V4LS61-F1
#
_cell.length_a   1.000
_cell.length_b   1.000
_cell.length_c   1.000
_cell.angle_alpha   90.00
_cell.angle_beta   90.00
_cell.angle_gamma   90.00
#
_symmetry.space_group_name_H-M   'P 1'
#
loop_
_entity.id
_entity.type
_entity.pdbx_description
1 polymer ?
#
loop_
_entity_poly.entity_id
_entity_poly.type
_entity_poly.pdbx_seq_one_letter_code
_entity_poly.pdbx_strand_id
1 'polypeptide(L)'
;MLTNIFSEAGSNYLSITFRRRQHTDIQCRVEVVPEISGTMVWTNAVLEVGPPLLQEGGFEQVTYRDTVPMELAPSRFMRLKLVQP
;
A
#
# COMPACT_ATOMS: atom_id res chain seq x y z
N MET A 1 0.42 8.86 -13.60
CA MET A 1 0.21 7.45 -13.27
C MET A 1 1.04 7.16 -12.02
N LEU A 2 0.41 7.13 -10.85
CA LEU A 2 1.05 6.95 -9.53
C LEU A 2 1.22 5.46 -9.22
N THR A 3 1.88 4.72 -10.11
CA THR A 3 2.34 3.37 -9.79
C THR A 3 3.77 3.51 -9.32
N ASN A 4 3.95 3.74 -8.03
CA ASN A 4 5.28 3.79 -7.43
C ASN A 4 5.79 2.35 -7.37
N ILE A 5 6.82 2.04 -8.16
CA ILE A 5 7.52 0.76 -8.09
C ILE A 5 8.50 0.84 -6.91
N PHE A 6 8.49 -0.16 -6.04
CA PHE A 6 9.49 -0.30 -4.99
C PHE A 6 10.47 -1.41 -5.36
N SER A 7 11.76 -1.09 -5.44
CA SER A 7 12.79 -2.06 -5.79
C SER A 7 13.54 -2.54 -4.54
N GLU A 8 13.61 -3.85 -4.33
CA GLU A 8 14.34 -4.47 -3.22
C GLU A 8 15.02 -5.76 -3.69
N ALA A 9 16.30 -5.95 -3.35
CA ALA A 9 17.08 -7.14 -3.68
C ALA A 9 17.01 -7.54 -5.18
N GLY A 10 16.89 -6.56 -6.08
CA GLY A 10 16.81 -6.78 -7.53
C GLY A 10 15.42 -7.16 -8.07
N SER A 11 14.38 -7.17 -7.22
CA SER A 11 12.99 -7.40 -7.61
C SER A 11 12.16 -6.13 -7.49
N ASN A 12 11.10 -6.02 -8.28
CA ASN A 12 10.18 -4.88 -8.25
C ASN A 12 8.85 -5.26 -7.62
N TYR A 13 8.34 -4.40 -6.76
CA TYR A 13 7.08 -4.59 -6.05
C TYR A 13 6.14 -3.42 -6.34
N LEU A 14 4.84 -3.70 -6.39
CA LEU A 14 3.84 -2.64 -6.34
C LEU A 14 3.96 -1.92 -5.00
N SER A 15 3.86 -0.59 -5.02
CA SER A 15 3.79 0.19 -3.79
C SER A 15 2.78 1.33 -3.87
N ILE A 16 2.23 1.70 -2.71
CA ILE A 16 1.45 2.91 -2.51
C ILE A 16 2.11 3.72 -1.40
N THR A 17 2.37 4.98 -1.70
CA THR A 17 2.82 5.98 -0.74
C THR A 17 1.73 7.04 -0.59
N PHE A 18 1.35 7.36 0.65
CA PHE A 18 0.37 8.40 0.92
C PHE A 18 0.66 9.11 2.24
N ARG A 19 0.08 10.30 2.40
CA ARG A 19 0.11 11.07 3.63
C ARG A 19 -1.15 10.80 4.43
N ARG A 20 -1.02 10.53 5.72
CA ARG A 20 -2.13 10.42 6.68
C ARG A 20 -1.92 11.36 7.85
N ARG A 21 -3.03 11.78 8.47
CA ARG A 21 -2.99 12.63 9.67
C ARG A 21 -2.63 11.78 10.88
N GLN A 22 -1.82 12.32 11.77
CA GLN A 22 -1.58 11.73 13.07
C GLN A 22 -2.77 11.98 14.00
N HIS A 23 -2.98 11.07 14.95
CA HIS A 23 -4.01 11.18 15.99
C HIS A 23 -5.44 11.41 15.44
N THR A 24 -5.78 10.75 14.32
CA THR A 24 -7.14 10.70 13.77
C THR A 24 -7.81 9.36 14.08
N ASP A 25 -9.13 9.38 14.14
CA ASP A 25 -9.99 8.20 14.16
C ASP A 25 -10.02 7.45 12.81
N ILE A 26 -9.61 8.10 11.71
CA ILE A 26 -9.55 7.48 10.38
C ILE A 26 -8.36 6.51 10.29
N GLN A 27 -8.66 5.23 10.14
CA GLN A 27 -7.68 4.19 9.85
C GLN A 27 -7.50 4.01 8.34
N CYS A 28 -6.25 3.89 7.91
CA CYS A 28 -5.89 3.59 6.53
C CYS A 28 -5.53 2.10 6.41
N ARG A 29 -6.28 1.34 5.61
CA ARG A 29 -5.98 -0.07 5.32
C ARG A 29 -5.56 -0.21 3.85
N VAL A 30 -4.43 -0.85 3.61
CA VAL A 30 -3.90 -1.07 2.28
C VAL A 30 -3.98 -2.55 1.94
N GLU A 31 -4.28 -2.85 0.68
CA GLU A 31 -4.36 -4.21 0.19
C GLU A 31 -3.82 -4.37 -1.22
N VAL A 32 -3.55 -5.62 -1.57
CA VAL A 32 -3.34 -6.06 -2.95
C VAL A 32 -4.50 -6.94 -3.39
N VAL A 33 -5.00 -6.68 -4.60
CA VAL A 33 -6.05 -7.46 -5.25
C VAL A 33 -5.43 -8.29 -6.39
N PRO A 34 -5.54 -9.63 -6.35
CA PRO A 34 -5.12 -10.49 -7.45
C PRO A 34 -6.19 -10.48 -8.56
N GLU A 35 -5.85 -9.85 -9.69
CA GLU A 35 -6.61 -9.82 -10.94
C GLU A 35 -8.07 -9.31 -10.91
N ILE A 36 -8.56 -8.93 -12.09
CA ILE A 36 -9.93 -8.48 -12.38
C ILE A 36 -10.86 -9.71 -12.33
N SER A 37 -11.06 -10.31 -11.17
CA SER A 37 -12.14 -11.30 -10.97
C SER A 37 -13.06 -10.80 -9.87
N GLY A 38 -14.38 -10.89 -10.10
CA GLY A 38 -15.43 -10.24 -9.30
C GLY A 38 -15.51 -10.65 -7.82
N THR A 39 -14.65 -11.56 -7.36
CA THR A 39 -14.53 -12.00 -5.97
C THR A 39 -13.48 -11.18 -5.23
N MET A 40 -13.93 -10.07 -4.65
CA MET A 40 -13.16 -9.06 -3.91
C MET A 40 -12.75 -9.55 -2.50
N VAL A 41 -11.95 -10.61 -2.38
CA VAL A 41 -11.45 -11.02 -1.06
C VAL A 41 -10.30 -10.09 -0.62
N TRP A 42 -10.48 -9.46 0.54
CA TRP A 42 -9.51 -8.59 1.20
C TRP A 42 -8.36 -9.46 1.72
N THR A 43 -7.16 -9.38 1.11
CA THR A 43 -6.04 -10.30 1.41
C THR A 43 -5.06 -9.78 2.46
N ASN A 44 -5.09 -8.49 2.81
CA ASN A 44 -4.09 -7.80 3.66
C ASN A 44 -2.62 -8.18 3.35
N ALA A 45 -2.32 -8.59 2.13
CA ALA A 45 -1.00 -9.10 1.73
C ALA A 45 -0.04 -7.95 1.39
N VAL A 46 0.17 -7.01 2.33
CA VAL A 46 1.04 -5.85 2.15
C VAL A 46 1.95 -5.66 3.35
N LEU A 47 3.12 -5.07 3.10
CA LEU A 47 4.10 -4.73 4.13
C LEU A 47 4.33 -3.23 4.15
N GLU A 48 4.38 -2.66 5.35
CA GLU A 48 4.86 -1.29 5.53
C GLU A 48 6.37 -1.24 5.28
N VAL A 49 6.80 -0.29 4.46
CA VAL A 49 8.20 -0.13 4.06
C VAL A 49 8.85 0.86 5.00
N GLY A 50 9.46 0.33 6.06
CA GLY A 50 10.10 1.13 7.10
C GLY A 50 9.11 1.88 7.98
N PRO A 51 9.59 2.73 8.90
CA PRO A 51 8.74 3.53 9.76
C PRO A 51 8.08 4.70 8.99
N PRO A 52 6.91 5.19 9.45
CA PRO A 52 6.29 6.40 8.91
C PRO A 52 7.25 7.60 8.98
N LEU A 53 7.32 8.37 7.89
CA LEU A 53 8.12 9.59 7.83
C LEU A 53 7.28 10.77 8.31
N LEU A 54 7.67 11.38 9.43
CA LEU A 54 7.01 12.57 9.96
C LEU A 54 7.08 13.72 8.94
N GLN A 55 5.98 14.44 8.81
CA GLN A 55 5.82 15.62 7.97
C GLN A 55 5.30 16.78 8.82
N GLU A 56 5.52 18.01 8.36
CA GLU A 56 4.97 19.18 9.03
C GLU A 56 3.44 19.15 9.11
N GLY A 57 2.88 19.78 10.16
CA GLY A 57 1.43 19.91 10.32
C GLY A 57 0.71 18.68 10.88
N GLY A 58 1.43 17.77 11.54
CA GLY A 58 0.84 16.58 12.16
C GLY A 58 0.43 15.51 11.13
N PHE A 59 1.16 15.45 10.01
CA PHE A 59 1.01 14.40 9.02
C PHE A 59 2.19 13.45 9.08
N GLU A 60 1.99 12.23 8.60
CA GLU A 60 3.06 11.28 8.33
C GLU A 60 2.87 10.68 6.95
N GLN A 61 3.98 10.44 6.26
CA GLN A 61 4.01 9.72 5.01
C GLN A 61 4.31 8.25 5.30
N VAL A 62 3.44 7.37 4.80
CA VAL A 62 3.59 5.93 4.90
C VAL A 62 3.71 5.33 3.51
N THR A 63 4.50 4.28 3.40
CA THR A 63 4.67 3.51 2.16
C THR A 63 4.36 2.06 2.46
N TYR A 64 3.48 1.47 1.66
CA TYR A 64 3.21 0.04 1.69
C TYR A 64 3.63 -0.57 0.37
N ARG A 65 4.10 -1.81 0.40
CA ARG A 65 4.40 -2.62 -0.79
C ARG A 65 3.68 -3.95 -0.77
N ASP A 66 3.51 -4.53 -1.94
CA ASP A 66 3.12 -5.92 -2.11
C ASP A 66 4.18 -6.87 -1.53
N THR A 67 3.76 -8.05 -1.10
CA THR A 67 4.64 -9.15 -0.70
C THR A 67 5.16 -9.96 -1.88
N VAL A 68 4.50 -9.85 -3.04
CA VAL A 68 4.84 -10.61 -4.25
C VAL A 68 5.50 -9.68 -5.28
N PRO A 69 6.66 -10.07 -5.86
CA PRO A 69 7.27 -9.35 -6.98
C PRO A 69 6.33 -9.25 -8.19
N MET A 70 6.40 -8.13 -8.90
CA MET A 70 5.59 -7.84 -10.08
C MET A 70 5.85 -8.85 -11.21
N GLU A 71 7.07 -9.39 -11.29
CA GLU A 71 7.46 -10.38 -12.28
C GLU A 71 6.75 -11.73 -12.08
N LEU A 72 6.32 -12.05 -10.86
CA LEU A 72 5.66 -13.32 -10.51
C LEU A 72 4.14 -13.26 -10.54
N ALA A 73 3.56 -12.06 -10.51
CA ALA A 73 2.12 -11.89 -10.46
C ALA A 73 1.66 -10.64 -11.22
N PRO A 74 1.62 -10.72 -12.57
CA PRO A 74 1.13 -9.64 -13.41
C PRO A 74 -0.36 -9.35 -13.11
N SER A 75 -0.82 -8.13 -13.41
CA SER A 75 -2.23 -7.72 -13.26
C SER A 75 -2.76 -7.55 -11.84
N ARG A 76 -1.89 -7.48 -10.83
CA ARG A 76 -2.24 -7.04 -9.47
C ARG A 76 -2.35 -5.52 -9.40
N PHE A 77 -3.20 -5.03 -8.51
CA PHE A 77 -3.22 -3.61 -8.13
C PHE A 77 -3.36 -3.48 -6.63
N MET A 78 -2.83 -2.37 -6.10
CA MET A 78 -2.99 -2.01 -4.71
C MET A 78 -4.15 -1.02 -4.55
N ARG A 79 -4.84 -1.07 -3.41
CA ARG A 79 -5.89 -0.11 -3.05
C ARG A 79 -5.78 0.34 -1.60
N LEU A 80 -6.21 1.56 -1.36
CA LEU A 80 -6.33 2.16 -0.02
C LEU A 80 -7.80 2.25 0.35
N LYS A 81 -8.15 1.79 1.55
CA LYS A 81 -9.46 1.99 2.18
C LYS A 81 -9.32 2.87 3.39
N LEU A 82 -10.15 3.90 3.46
CA LEU A 82 -10.35 4.69 4.67
C LEU A 82 -11.44 4.01 5.49
N VAL A 83 -11.15 3.73 6.76
CA VAL A 83 -12.08 3.10 7.70
C VAL A 83 -12.24 4.04 8.88
N GLN A 84 -13.47 4.45 9.16
CA GLN A 84 -13.82 5.11 10.40
C GLN A 84 -14.41 4.05 11.35
N PRO A 85 -14.04 4.04 12.65
CA PRO A 85 -14.61 3.11 13.62
C PRO A 85 -16.12 3.27 13.80
#